data_AF-K3ZT00-F1
#
_entry.id   AF-K3ZT00-F1
#
_cell.length_a   1.000
_cell.length_b   1.000
_cell.length_c   1.000
_cell.angle_alpha   90.00
_cell.angle_beta   90.00
_cell.angle_gamma   90.00
#
_symmetry.space_group_name_H-M   'P 1'
#
loop_
_entity.id
_entity.type
_entity.pdbx_description
1 polymer ?
#
loop_
_entity_poly.entity_id
_entity_poly.type
_entity_poly.pdbx_seq_one_letter_code
_entity_poly.pdbx_strand_id
1 'polypeptide(L)'
;MGKGKRRNKSTAKQRRAALPAAQTTVHDLPDELVCQVLLGLGSPLDLIRAAATCVRWRRAIAGEGFLGRFYDHHGAPCVAGHYYVTDTQPPDVTGVLRWPPRKPSAAFVPSSSPDVVDGGLFSLDFLYVPPVTDRPRRMYYGRRPRRTRIRHNQCREIVDSRGSLLLLTNGPWRELVHPRHWSSDFIVCEPVSRRYQGIARPADLSHLPLLGAFLLDGGGAGGGDTMSSFRVLSVLYEPDRSRYQFGMPRACVFAPGSDGGWHICWHTMDDEDVEVPLMEMIHLAGRTAGRVYWGIEDGTVLVLEESTVKFSLLTFPVQMRGPYRRTSFRVIGSSVDGEDRVRVVRVHGEDLEVFGQLLDSGEWVVEKSVALRDATAGLSGWDYRFFWLPARIVTAGNTFVVLTPAEKIWLFSVELETMEVENEHVRNRNIGPSYPCALPWPPLLRACVRRGDDDAVVSKRRQRHSKGTTV
;
A
#
# COMPACT_ATOMS: atom_id res chain seq x y z
N MET A 1 -35.97 -16.97 -102.32
CA MET A 1 -36.06 -16.09 -101.13
C MET A 1 -35.82 -16.99 -99.91
N GLY A 2 -34.78 -16.91 -99.08
CA GLY A 2 -33.88 -15.82 -98.70
C GLY A 2 -33.85 -15.76 -97.17
N LYS A 3 -33.17 -16.71 -96.49
CA LYS A 3 -33.08 -16.77 -95.02
C LYS A 3 -31.80 -16.07 -94.52
N GLY A 4 -32.00 -15.20 -93.53
CA GLY A 4 -31.01 -14.28 -92.98
C GLY A 4 -29.84 -14.95 -92.26
N LYS A 5 -28.67 -14.31 -92.37
CA LYS A 5 -27.43 -14.63 -91.69
C LYS A 5 -27.13 -13.53 -90.68
N ARG A 6 -27.10 -13.89 -89.40
CA ARG A 6 -26.73 -13.04 -88.25
C ARG A 6 -25.33 -12.46 -88.44
N ARG A 7 -25.15 -11.17 -88.15
CA ARG A 7 -23.84 -10.52 -88.04
C ARG A 7 -23.82 -9.60 -86.82
N ASN A 8 -22.85 -9.86 -85.95
CA ASN A 8 -22.62 -9.24 -84.64
C ASN A 8 -22.34 -7.74 -84.74
N LYS A 9 -22.86 -6.96 -83.79
CA LYS A 9 -22.33 -5.63 -83.43
C LYS A 9 -21.78 -5.68 -82.01
N SER A 10 -20.53 -5.27 -81.88
CA SER A 10 -19.73 -5.11 -80.68
C SER A 10 -20.25 -4.00 -79.77
N THR A 11 -20.36 -4.27 -78.47
CA THR A 11 -20.42 -3.23 -77.42
C THR A 11 -19.22 -3.40 -76.49
N ALA A 12 -18.50 -2.29 -76.32
CA ALA A 12 -17.24 -2.19 -75.62
C ALA A 12 -17.40 -2.46 -74.11
N LYS A 13 -16.54 -3.34 -73.58
CA LYS A 13 -16.43 -3.69 -72.17
C LYS A 13 -15.61 -2.61 -71.45
N GLN A 14 -16.29 -1.65 -70.81
CA GLN A 14 -15.65 -0.73 -69.87
C GLN A 14 -15.19 -1.52 -68.63
N ARG A 15 -13.89 -1.82 -68.55
CA ARG A 15 -13.24 -2.30 -67.33
C ARG A 15 -13.25 -1.15 -66.32
N ARG A 16 -14.13 -1.20 -65.32
CA ARG A 16 -13.95 -0.44 -64.08
C ARG A 16 -12.68 -0.95 -63.42
N ALA A 17 -11.63 -0.13 -63.41
CA ALA A 17 -10.43 -0.39 -62.63
C ALA A 17 -10.83 -0.44 -61.15
N ALA A 18 -10.46 -1.52 -60.46
CA ALA A 18 -10.58 -1.60 -59.01
C ALA A 18 -9.67 -0.53 -58.40
N LEU A 19 -10.24 0.33 -57.56
CA LEU A 19 -9.47 1.26 -56.74
C LEU A 19 -8.51 0.45 -55.84
N PRO A 20 -7.25 0.87 -55.65
CA PRO A 20 -6.34 0.17 -54.75
C PRO A 20 -6.94 0.21 -53.34
N ALA A 21 -6.92 -0.93 -52.64
CA ALA A 21 -7.35 -1.01 -51.25
C ALA A 21 -6.57 0.04 -50.44
N ALA A 22 -7.31 0.94 -49.78
CA ALA A 22 -6.72 1.95 -48.91
C ALA A 22 -5.83 1.26 -47.86
N GLN A 23 -4.67 1.83 -47.57
CA GLN A 23 -3.78 1.33 -46.53
C GLN A 23 -4.56 1.30 -45.20
N THR A 24 -4.77 0.10 -44.66
CA THR A 24 -5.38 -0.07 -43.34
C THR A 24 -4.34 0.30 -42.29
N THR A 25 -4.64 1.31 -41.50
CA THR A 25 -3.84 1.79 -40.38
C THR A 25 -4.33 1.18 -39.08
N VAL A 26 -3.51 1.22 -38.03
CA VAL A 26 -3.91 0.77 -36.68
C VAL A 26 -5.13 1.54 -36.16
N HIS A 27 -5.42 2.72 -36.70
CA HIS A 27 -6.61 3.49 -36.38
C HIS A 27 -7.92 2.89 -36.93
N ASP A 28 -7.83 1.95 -37.89
CA ASP A 28 -8.99 1.29 -38.50
C ASP A 28 -9.45 0.03 -37.74
N LEU A 29 -8.68 -0.42 -36.74
CA LEU A 29 -9.07 -1.53 -35.86
C LEU A 29 -10.24 -1.09 -34.96
N PRO A 30 -11.17 -1.98 -34.57
CA PRO A 30 -12.14 -1.76 -33.49
C PRO A 30 -11.46 -1.68 -32.11
N ASP A 31 -12.08 -0.98 -31.15
CA ASP A 31 -11.53 -0.83 -29.79
C ASP A 31 -11.34 -2.16 -29.05
N GLU A 32 -12.18 -3.16 -29.32
CA GLU A 32 -12.05 -4.51 -28.76
C GLU A 32 -10.74 -5.19 -29.18
N LEU A 33 -10.35 -5.06 -30.46
CA LEU A 33 -9.09 -5.62 -30.96
C LEU A 33 -7.87 -4.84 -30.46
N VAL A 34 -8.00 -3.51 -30.33
CA VAL A 34 -6.96 -2.68 -29.70
C VAL A 34 -6.74 -3.12 -28.25
N CYS A 35 -7.82 -3.35 -27.49
CA CYS A 35 -7.73 -3.90 -26.14
C CYS A 35 -7.03 -5.26 -26.12
N GLN A 36 -7.36 -6.20 -27.00
CA GLN A 36 -6.71 -7.52 -27.05
C GLN A 36 -5.21 -7.42 -27.36
N VAL A 37 -4.81 -6.55 -28.28
CA VAL A 37 -3.38 -6.32 -28.59
C VAL A 37 -2.66 -5.73 -27.38
N LEU A 38 -3.28 -4.76 -26.69
CA LEU A 38 -2.71 -4.13 -25.50
C LEU A 38 -2.67 -5.08 -24.30
N LEU A 39 -3.63 -6.01 -24.19
CA LEU A 39 -3.59 -7.10 -23.21
C LEU A 39 -2.42 -8.06 -23.46
N GLY A 40 -1.89 -8.15 -24.68
CA GLY A 40 -0.69 -8.96 -24.95
C GLY A 40 0.62 -8.35 -24.44
N LEU A 41 0.61 -7.07 -23.99
CA LEU A 41 1.81 -6.41 -23.49
C LEU A 41 2.16 -6.90 -22.07
N GLY A 42 3.00 -7.91 -21.92
CA GLY A 42 3.31 -8.51 -20.61
C GLY A 42 3.98 -7.59 -19.56
N SER A 43 4.30 -6.34 -19.91
CA SER A 43 4.87 -5.36 -18.98
C SER A 43 3.89 -4.21 -18.70
N PRO A 44 3.59 -3.90 -17.43
CA PRO A 44 2.84 -2.69 -17.05
C PRO A 44 3.48 -1.39 -17.55
N LEU A 45 4.80 -1.38 -17.77
CA LEU A 45 5.52 -0.22 -18.31
C LEU A 45 5.25 -0.03 -19.80
N ASP A 46 5.16 -1.12 -20.57
CA ASP A 46 4.81 -1.05 -21.99
C ASP A 46 3.36 -0.62 -22.17
N LEU A 47 2.50 -1.02 -21.24
CA LEU A 47 1.15 -0.51 -21.11
C LEU A 47 1.09 1.00 -20.80
N ILE A 48 1.92 1.49 -19.87
CA ILE A 48 2.07 2.92 -19.60
C ILE A 48 2.53 3.65 -20.87
N ARG A 49 3.56 3.14 -21.56
CA ARG A 49 4.05 3.71 -22.82
C ARG A 49 2.97 3.70 -23.90
N ALA A 50 2.19 2.64 -24.01
CA ALA A 50 1.06 2.54 -24.91
C ALA A 50 -0.03 3.58 -24.60
N ALA A 51 -0.36 3.81 -23.32
CA ALA A 51 -1.28 4.87 -22.90
C ALA A 51 -0.76 6.29 -23.18
N ALA A 52 0.56 6.43 -23.39
CA ALA A 52 1.21 7.68 -23.76
C ALA A 52 1.10 8.01 -25.24
N THR A 53 0.83 7.03 -26.12
CA THR A 53 0.89 7.23 -27.58
C THR A 53 -0.28 8.07 -28.08
N CYS A 54 -1.50 7.77 -27.65
CA CYS A 54 -2.70 8.47 -28.09
C CYS A 54 -3.86 8.36 -27.10
N VAL A 55 -4.81 9.29 -27.22
CA VAL A 55 -6.03 9.34 -26.38
C VAL A 55 -6.86 8.05 -26.51
N ARG A 56 -6.91 7.45 -27.70
CA ARG A 56 -7.68 6.24 -27.96
C ARG A 56 -7.13 5.05 -27.17
N TRP A 57 -5.82 4.83 -27.21
CA TRP A 57 -5.17 3.75 -26.47
C TRP A 57 -5.28 3.99 -24.97
N ARG A 58 -5.09 5.23 -24.51
CA ARG A 58 -5.33 5.60 -23.11
C ARG A 58 -6.75 5.25 -22.66
N ARG A 59 -7.77 5.54 -23.47
CA ARG A 59 -9.18 5.21 -23.14
C ARG A 59 -9.44 3.71 -23.13
N ALA A 60 -8.90 2.97 -24.10
CA ALA A 60 -9.00 1.51 -24.14
C ALA A 60 -8.39 0.87 -22.89
N ILE A 61 -7.19 1.34 -22.52
CA ILE A 61 -6.41 0.91 -21.35
C ILE A 61 -7.07 1.31 -20.01
N ALA A 62 -7.64 2.51 -19.96
CA ALA A 62 -8.40 3.00 -18.80
C ALA A 62 -9.85 2.50 -18.77
N GLY A 63 -10.24 1.67 -19.74
CA GLY A 63 -11.59 1.11 -19.85
C GLY A 63 -11.90 0.14 -18.73
N GLU A 64 -13.18 0.02 -18.40
CA GLU A 64 -13.65 -0.89 -17.36
C GLU A 64 -13.27 -2.35 -17.67
N GLY A 65 -12.72 -3.03 -16.65
CA GLY A 65 -12.29 -4.42 -16.75
C GLY A 65 -11.01 -4.66 -17.56
N PHE A 66 -10.39 -3.66 -18.18
CA PHE A 66 -9.11 -3.86 -18.88
C PHE A 66 -8.02 -4.34 -17.92
N LEU A 67 -7.87 -3.68 -16.77
CA LEU A 67 -6.93 -4.10 -15.74
C LEU A 67 -7.22 -5.48 -15.17
N GLY A 68 -8.50 -5.78 -14.91
CA GLY A 68 -8.91 -7.10 -14.42
C GLY A 68 -8.42 -8.17 -15.37
N ARG A 69 -8.78 -8.06 -16.66
CA ARG A 69 -8.30 -8.96 -17.72
C ARG A 69 -6.77 -8.98 -17.85
N PHE A 70 -6.11 -7.84 -17.66
CA PHE A 70 -4.66 -7.76 -17.73
C PHE A 70 -3.99 -8.54 -16.60
N TYR A 71 -4.47 -8.38 -15.36
CA TYR A 71 -3.96 -9.10 -14.21
C TYR A 71 -4.38 -10.57 -14.20
N ASP A 72 -5.56 -10.92 -14.74
CA ASP A 72 -5.95 -12.31 -14.97
C ASP A 72 -5.02 -12.98 -15.98
N HIS A 73 -4.53 -12.23 -16.98
CA HIS A 73 -3.67 -12.74 -18.03
C HIS A 73 -2.18 -12.78 -17.65
N HIS A 74 -1.68 -11.81 -16.89
CA HIS A 74 -0.25 -11.66 -16.54
C HIS A 74 0.09 -11.82 -15.06
N GLY A 75 -0.90 -11.97 -14.19
CA GLY A 75 -0.74 -12.00 -12.74
C GLY A 75 -0.84 -10.60 -12.09
N ALA A 76 -0.66 -10.57 -10.76
CA ALA A 76 -0.84 -9.38 -9.93
C ALA A 76 0.02 -8.16 -10.37
N PRO A 77 -0.40 -6.92 -10.02
CA PRO A 77 0.33 -5.70 -10.39
C PRO A 77 1.81 -5.74 -9.99
N CYS A 78 2.71 -5.38 -10.92
CA CYS A 78 4.13 -5.25 -10.62
C CYS A 78 4.35 -4.18 -9.54
N VAL A 79 4.92 -4.60 -8.41
CA VAL A 79 5.33 -3.72 -7.32
C VAL A 79 6.53 -2.90 -7.78
N ALA A 80 6.39 -1.58 -7.84
CA ALA A 80 7.46 -0.65 -8.25
C ALA A 80 8.60 -0.63 -7.23
N GLY A 81 8.28 -0.79 -5.96
CA GLY A 81 9.24 -0.85 -4.87
C GLY A 81 8.56 -0.95 -3.51
N HIS A 82 9.37 -0.89 -2.47
CA HIS A 82 8.94 -1.02 -1.08
C HIS A 82 9.38 0.19 -0.26
N TYR A 83 8.47 0.72 0.56
CA TYR A 83 8.81 1.67 1.61
C TYR A 83 9.18 0.92 2.88
N TYR A 84 10.41 1.08 3.35
CA TYR A 84 10.86 0.53 4.62
C TYR A 84 10.69 1.59 5.71
N VAL A 85 9.85 1.29 6.70
CA VAL A 85 9.66 2.14 7.88
C VAL A 85 10.55 1.59 8.98
N THR A 86 11.65 2.29 9.28
CA THR A 86 12.55 1.86 10.35
C THR A 86 11.91 2.16 11.71
N ASP A 87 11.53 1.12 12.44
CA ASP A 87 11.23 1.22 13.85
C ASP A 87 12.54 1.30 14.62
N THR A 88 12.72 2.37 15.40
CA THR A 88 14.04 2.68 15.98
C THR A 88 14.45 1.77 17.13
N GLN A 89 13.56 0.91 17.67
CA GLN A 89 13.93 -0.11 18.65
C GLN A 89 12.95 -1.30 18.62
N PRO A 90 13.41 -2.56 18.70
CA PRO A 90 12.56 -3.62 19.19
C PRO A 90 12.12 -3.29 20.63
N PRO A 91 10.89 -3.63 21.07
CA PRO A 91 10.50 -3.47 22.46
C PRO A 91 11.53 -4.16 23.36
N ASP A 92 12.26 -3.39 24.17
CA ASP A 92 13.26 -3.92 25.09
C ASP A 92 12.64 -4.97 26.02
N VAL A 93 13.44 -5.94 26.47
CA VAL A 93 13.05 -7.04 27.39
C VAL A 93 12.46 -6.49 28.71
N THR A 94 12.69 -5.22 29.00
CA THR A 94 12.29 -4.53 30.24
C THR A 94 11.01 -3.71 30.13
N GLY A 95 10.37 -3.59 28.97
CA GLY A 95 9.14 -2.80 28.80
C GLY A 95 9.30 -1.29 29.06
N VAL A 96 10.52 -0.80 29.30
CA VAL A 96 10.78 0.62 29.53
C VAL A 96 10.93 1.31 28.17
N LEU A 97 9.91 2.09 27.80
CA LEU A 97 9.94 3.01 26.67
C LEU A 97 11.04 4.06 26.89
N ARG A 98 12.26 3.80 26.40
CA ARG A 98 13.22 4.87 26.18
C ARG A 98 12.70 5.72 25.02
N TRP A 99 12.76 7.03 25.20
CA TRP A 99 12.43 8.01 24.17
C TRP A 99 13.11 7.63 22.85
N PRO A 100 12.36 7.27 21.79
CA PRO A 100 13.01 6.86 20.56
C PRO A 100 13.76 8.07 19.99
N PRO A 101 15.01 7.90 19.50
CA PRO A 101 15.62 8.90 18.63
C PRO A 101 14.67 9.15 17.44
N ARG A 102 14.77 10.34 16.82
CA ARG A 102 13.95 10.72 15.66
C ARG A 102 13.85 9.55 14.67
N LYS A 103 12.64 9.01 14.46
CA LYS A 103 12.40 8.00 13.42
C LYS A 103 12.87 8.58 12.08
N PRO A 104 13.78 7.90 11.35
CA PRO A 104 14.11 8.26 9.98
C PRO A 104 12.85 8.29 9.11
N SER A 105 12.84 9.14 8.09
CA SER A 105 11.81 9.08 7.05
C SER A 105 11.82 7.70 6.38
N ALA A 106 10.63 7.21 6.00
CA ALA A 106 10.52 5.97 5.25
C ALA A 106 11.38 6.02 3.98
N ALA A 107 12.19 4.98 3.75
CA ALA A 107 13.05 4.88 2.59
C ALA A 107 12.38 4.03 1.51
N PHE A 108 12.27 4.56 0.29
CA PHE A 108 11.78 3.79 -0.85
C PHE A 108 12.93 3.05 -1.52
N VAL A 109 12.75 1.75 -1.74
CA VAL A 109 13.68 0.89 -2.47
C VAL A 109 12.96 0.33 -3.70
N PRO A 110 13.41 0.62 -4.93
CA PRO A 110 12.79 0.10 -6.13
C PRO A 110 12.99 -1.42 -6.25
N SER A 111 11.99 -2.12 -6.78
CA SER A 111 12.06 -3.58 -7.04
C SER A 111 12.92 -3.93 -8.25
N SER A 112 13.23 -2.95 -9.09
CA SER A 112 14.03 -3.09 -10.32
C SER A 112 15.12 -2.02 -10.37
N SER A 113 16.05 -2.12 -11.32
CA SER A 113 17.11 -1.13 -11.44
C SER A 113 16.53 0.30 -11.62
N PRO A 114 17.25 1.34 -11.15
CA PRO A 114 16.78 2.73 -11.22
C PRO A 114 16.53 3.23 -12.65
N ASP A 115 17.12 2.56 -13.66
CA ASP A 115 16.87 2.86 -15.08
C ASP A 115 15.40 2.57 -15.50
N VAL A 116 14.70 1.75 -14.72
CA VAL A 116 13.32 1.33 -14.96
C VAL A 116 12.34 2.10 -14.08
N VAL A 117 12.73 2.40 -12.84
CA VAL A 117 11.91 3.13 -11.85
C VAL A 117 12.74 4.22 -11.19
N ASP A 118 12.45 5.50 -11.50
CA ASP A 118 13.05 6.64 -10.81
C ASP A 118 12.50 6.75 -9.38
N GLY A 119 13.31 6.35 -8.39
CA GLY A 119 12.96 6.44 -6.98
C GLY A 119 12.63 7.86 -6.50
N GLY A 120 13.08 8.90 -7.21
CA GLY A 120 12.74 10.30 -6.91
C GLY A 120 11.24 10.61 -7.07
N LEU A 121 10.53 9.85 -7.91
CA LEU A 121 9.07 9.96 -8.08
C LEU A 121 8.30 9.44 -6.85
N PHE A 122 8.95 8.62 -6.01
CA PHE A 122 8.38 8.04 -4.79
C PHE A 122 8.80 8.81 -3.52
N SER A 123 9.37 10.01 -3.67
CA SER A 123 9.68 10.89 -2.55
C SER A 123 8.42 11.38 -1.84
N LEU A 124 8.43 11.39 -0.51
CA LEU A 124 7.35 11.92 0.34
C LEU A 124 7.65 13.33 0.88
N ASP A 125 8.61 14.03 0.29
CA ASP A 125 9.06 15.37 0.71
C ASP A 125 7.93 16.43 0.75
N PHE A 126 7.00 16.37 -0.20
CA PHE A 126 5.86 17.28 -0.34
C PHE A 126 4.85 17.15 0.81
N LEU A 127 4.90 16.06 1.58
CA LEU A 127 4.08 15.87 2.77
C LEU A 127 4.65 16.60 4.00
N TYR A 128 5.84 17.19 3.90
CA TYR A 128 6.46 17.94 4.99
C TYR A 128 5.72 19.27 5.25
N VAL A 129 5.18 19.43 6.46
CA VAL A 129 4.61 20.70 6.92
C VAL A 129 5.60 21.35 7.88
N PRO A 130 6.17 22.53 7.55
CA PRO A 130 7.06 23.25 8.45
C PRO A 130 6.37 23.60 9.77
N PRO A 131 7.10 23.66 10.89
CA PRO A 131 6.48 23.99 12.16
C PRO A 131 6.03 25.46 12.14
N VAL A 132 4.74 25.70 12.34
CA VAL A 132 4.21 27.05 12.51
C VAL A 132 4.71 27.58 13.86
N THR A 133 5.49 28.66 13.83
CA THR A 133 5.86 29.40 15.04
C THR A 133 4.60 30.08 15.59
N ASP A 134 3.94 29.43 16.55
CA ASP A 134 2.83 30.03 17.27
C ASP A 134 3.37 31.25 18.07
N ARG A 135 2.70 32.39 17.92
CA ARG A 135 3.07 33.73 18.42
C ARG A 135 3.43 33.73 19.92
N PRO A 136 4.24 34.70 20.40
CA PRO A 136 4.71 34.72 21.79
C PRO A 136 3.54 34.86 22.77
N ARG A 137 3.29 33.82 23.58
CA ARG A 137 2.38 33.91 24.72
C ARG A 137 2.93 34.94 25.71
N ARG A 138 2.07 35.90 26.09
CA ARG A 138 2.32 36.91 27.12
C ARG A 138 3.07 36.33 28.31
N MET A 139 4.23 36.91 28.56
CA MET A 139 5.16 36.62 29.64
C MET A 139 4.55 37.08 30.97
N TYR A 140 3.93 36.18 31.72
CA TYR A 140 3.74 36.38 33.16
C TYR A 140 5.03 35.98 33.87
N TYR A 141 5.68 36.94 34.52
CA TYR A 141 6.90 36.74 35.28
C TYR A 141 6.66 35.74 36.41
N GLY A 142 7.53 34.73 36.54
CA GLY A 142 7.61 33.90 37.75
C GLY A 142 7.41 32.40 37.56
N ARG A 143 8.10 31.76 36.61
CA ARG A 143 8.61 30.37 36.73
C ARG A 143 9.61 30.10 35.61
N ARG A 144 10.69 29.39 35.95
CA ARG A 144 11.85 29.05 35.10
C ARG A 144 11.43 28.67 33.67
N PRO A 145 12.21 29.04 32.63
CA PRO A 145 11.85 28.75 31.25
C PRO A 145 11.84 27.23 31.03
N ARG A 146 10.65 26.63 31.01
CA ARG A 146 10.45 25.36 30.32
C ARG A 146 10.85 25.64 28.88
N ARG A 147 11.90 24.96 28.39
CA ARG A 147 12.32 24.98 26.98
C ARG A 147 11.08 25.11 26.12
N THR A 148 11.01 26.22 25.38
CA THR A 148 9.98 26.47 24.39
C THR A 148 9.82 25.20 23.58
N ARG A 149 8.66 24.53 23.73
CA ARG A 149 8.29 23.39 22.89
C ARG A 149 8.09 23.95 21.50
N ILE A 150 9.18 24.08 20.73
CA ILE A 150 9.11 24.11 19.28
C ILE A 150 8.29 22.87 18.94
N ARG A 151 7.09 23.06 18.37
CA ARG A 151 6.24 21.96 17.92
C ARG A 151 7.03 21.27 16.82
N HIS A 152 7.78 20.23 17.17
CA HIS A 152 8.54 19.47 16.20
C HIS A 152 7.54 18.81 15.24
N ASN A 153 7.83 18.93 13.95
CA ASN A 153 7.06 18.40 12.83
C ASN A 153 6.38 17.08 13.16
N GLN A 154 5.10 16.99 12.83
CA GLN A 154 4.37 15.72 12.82
C GLN A 154 5.05 14.79 11.82
N CYS A 155 5.93 13.91 12.28
CA CYS A 155 6.47 12.85 11.43
C CYS A 155 5.27 11.99 11.00
N ARG A 156 5.00 11.95 9.69
CA ARG A 156 3.96 11.12 9.12
C ARG A 156 4.47 9.68 9.03
N GLU A 157 3.75 8.74 9.60
CA GLU A 157 4.09 7.31 9.59
C GLU A 157 3.21 6.59 8.59
N ILE A 158 3.82 5.75 7.72
CA ILE A 158 3.06 4.90 6.81
C ILE A 158 2.47 3.76 7.65
N VAL A 159 1.16 3.56 7.55
CA VAL A 159 0.43 2.51 8.28
C VAL A 159 -0.05 1.40 7.38
N ASP A 160 -0.32 1.70 6.10
CA ASP A 160 -0.72 0.73 5.09
C ASP A 160 -0.38 1.19 3.67
N SER A 161 -0.37 0.27 2.73
CA SER A 161 -0.18 0.53 1.29
C SER A 161 -1.01 -0.42 0.45
N ARG A 162 -1.66 0.09 -0.60
CA ARG A 162 -2.43 -0.73 -1.54
C ARG A 162 -2.36 -0.14 -2.94
N GLY A 163 -1.95 -0.95 -3.91
CA GLY A 163 -1.67 -0.47 -5.26
C GLY A 163 -0.61 0.64 -5.23
N SER A 164 -0.91 1.78 -5.84
CA SER A 164 -0.03 2.96 -5.82
C SER A 164 -0.27 3.91 -4.65
N LEU A 165 -1.20 3.60 -3.74
CA LEU A 165 -1.56 4.47 -2.63
C LEU A 165 -0.87 4.07 -1.34
N LEU A 166 -0.51 5.08 -0.56
CA LEU A 166 -0.06 4.95 0.82
C LEU A 166 -1.08 5.58 1.75
N LEU A 167 -1.27 4.95 2.91
CA LEU A 167 -2.01 5.52 4.03
C LEU A 167 -1.02 5.96 5.09
N LEU A 168 -1.07 7.23 5.46
CA LEU A 168 -0.22 7.82 6.48
C LEU A 168 -1.03 8.34 7.66
N THR A 169 -0.43 8.33 8.84
CA THR A 169 -0.98 8.93 10.07
C THR A 169 -0.06 10.04 10.60
N ASN A 170 -0.63 10.99 11.34
CA ASN A 170 0.13 12.06 11.98
C ASN A 170 0.69 11.60 13.34
N GLY A 171 1.95 11.18 13.36
CA GLY A 171 2.74 10.96 14.58
C GLY A 171 2.68 9.53 15.15
N PRO A 172 3.65 9.18 16.02
CA PRO A 172 3.82 7.83 16.52
C PRO A 172 2.65 7.46 17.42
N TRP A 173 1.97 6.43 16.95
CA TRP A 173 0.77 5.83 17.49
C TRP A 173 0.82 5.38 18.95
N ARG A 174 2.02 5.20 19.51
CA ARG A 174 2.21 4.72 20.89
C ARG A 174 2.41 5.82 21.93
N GLU A 175 2.44 7.10 21.53
CA GLU A 175 2.91 8.17 22.42
C GLU A 175 1.85 9.25 22.75
N LEU A 176 0.62 9.14 22.22
CA LEU A 176 -0.42 10.15 22.43
C LEU A 176 -1.41 9.75 23.54
N VAL A 177 -0.96 9.87 24.79
CA VAL A 177 -1.84 9.85 25.98
C VAL A 177 -2.57 11.20 26.19
N HIS A 178 -2.54 12.13 25.21
CA HIS A 178 -3.07 13.49 25.41
C HIS A 178 -4.03 13.91 24.29
N PRO A 179 -5.36 13.96 24.56
CA PRO A 179 -6.42 14.12 23.55
C PRO A 179 -6.70 15.60 23.20
N ARG A 180 -5.67 16.41 22.99
CA ARG A 180 -5.88 17.83 22.67
C ARG A 180 -4.95 18.30 21.57
N HIS A 181 -5.43 18.17 20.33
CA HIS A 181 -5.44 19.17 19.26
C HIS A 181 -5.30 18.54 17.86
N TRP A 182 -6.23 18.92 16.99
CA TRP A 182 -6.57 18.30 15.71
C TRP A 182 -5.54 18.49 14.58
N SER A 183 -5.15 17.37 13.97
CA SER A 183 -4.69 17.25 12.59
C SER A 183 -5.44 16.09 11.95
N SER A 184 -5.66 16.07 10.64
CA SER A 184 -6.26 14.91 9.95
C SER A 184 -5.61 13.63 10.45
N ASP A 185 -6.41 12.68 10.94
CA ASP A 185 -5.86 11.47 11.53
C ASP A 185 -5.19 10.59 10.48
N PHE A 186 -5.69 10.65 9.25
CA PHE A 186 -5.11 9.94 8.12
C PHE A 186 -4.87 10.84 6.92
N ILE A 187 -3.92 10.42 6.08
CA ILE A 187 -3.64 11.01 4.79
C ILE A 187 -3.53 9.86 3.79
N VAL A 188 -4.36 9.89 2.75
CA VAL A 188 -4.19 9.03 1.58
C VAL A 188 -3.30 9.77 0.60
N CYS A 189 -2.23 9.12 0.17
CA CYS A 189 -1.20 9.73 -0.65
C CYS A 189 -0.91 8.85 -1.86
N GLU A 190 -0.82 9.47 -3.03
CA GLU A 190 -0.27 8.86 -4.25
C GLU A 190 1.08 9.52 -4.55
N PRO A 191 2.22 8.84 -4.28
CA PRO A 191 3.54 9.45 -4.32
C PRO A 191 3.92 10.00 -5.70
N VAL A 192 3.65 9.23 -6.76
CA VAL A 192 4.12 9.52 -8.13
C VAL A 192 3.49 10.80 -8.68
N SER A 193 2.19 11.02 -8.45
CA SER A 193 1.51 12.26 -8.82
C SER A 193 1.61 13.37 -7.77
N ARG A 194 2.22 13.07 -6.61
CA ARG A 194 2.32 13.96 -5.43
C ARG A 194 0.96 14.48 -4.95
N ARG A 195 -0.10 13.70 -5.15
CA ARG A 195 -1.45 14.03 -4.67
C ARG A 195 -1.67 13.41 -3.31
N TYR A 196 -2.34 14.15 -2.43
CA TYR A 196 -2.73 13.66 -1.12
C TYR A 196 -4.04 14.29 -0.67
N GLN A 197 -4.80 13.54 0.12
CA GLN A 197 -6.05 14.01 0.73
C GLN A 197 -6.03 13.65 2.21
N GLY A 198 -6.44 14.60 3.06
CA GLY A 198 -6.57 14.39 4.49
C GLY A 198 -7.93 13.81 4.83
N ILE A 199 -7.96 12.84 5.73
CA ILE A 199 -9.17 12.26 6.30
C ILE A 199 -9.22 12.67 7.78
N ALA A 200 -10.27 13.39 8.15
CA ALA A 200 -10.53 13.74 9.54
C ALA A 200 -11.44 12.68 10.17
N ARG A 201 -11.08 12.14 11.34
CA ARG A 201 -12.08 11.42 12.13
C ARG A 201 -13.05 12.44 12.73
N PRO A 202 -14.34 12.09 12.85
CA PRO A 202 -15.27 12.94 13.55
C PRO A 202 -14.90 13.05 15.04
N ALA A 203 -15.30 14.16 15.65
CA ALA A 203 -14.80 14.58 16.96
C ALA A 203 -15.15 13.60 18.08
N ASP A 204 -16.32 12.97 17.97
CA ASP A 204 -16.81 11.89 18.83
C ASP A 204 -15.92 10.65 18.79
N LEU A 205 -15.27 10.32 17.67
CA LEU A 205 -14.37 9.15 17.56
C LEU A 205 -12.90 9.48 17.82
N SER A 206 -12.54 10.76 17.83
CA SER A 206 -11.14 11.21 17.93
C SER A 206 -10.44 10.78 19.24
N HIS A 207 -11.22 10.52 20.30
CA HIS A 207 -10.71 10.11 21.60
C HIS A 207 -10.45 8.60 21.71
N LEU A 208 -10.99 7.81 20.79
CA LEU A 208 -10.81 6.37 20.80
C LEU A 208 -9.41 6.01 20.30
N PRO A 209 -8.66 5.17 21.04
CA PRO A 209 -7.45 4.56 20.54
C PRO A 209 -7.74 3.80 19.25
N LEU A 210 -6.76 3.79 18.36
CA LEU A 210 -6.84 3.04 17.10
C LEU A 210 -6.26 1.63 17.36
N LEU A 211 -6.61 0.62 16.58
CA LEU A 211 -6.02 -0.74 16.54
C LEU A 211 -5.37 -1.04 15.19
N GLY A 212 -5.79 -0.33 14.13
CA GLY A 212 -5.18 -0.35 12.81
C GLY A 212 -5.94 0.54 11.84
N ALA A 213 -5.30 0.89 10.72
CA ALA A 213 -5.96 1.56 9.61
C ALA A 213 -5.46 0.98 8.29
N PHE A 214 -6.37 0.76 7.34
CA PHE A 214 -6.12 -0.03 6.15
C PHE A 214 -6.80 0.58 4.92
N LEU A 215 -6.15 0.47 3.76
CA LEU A 215 -6.74 0.77 2.46
C LEU A 215 -7.54 -0.44 1.99
N LEU A 216 -8.80 -0.20 1.61
CA LEU A 216 -9.70 -1.17 0.99
C LEU A 216 -9.96 -0.78 -0.46
N ASP A 217 -10.27 -1.75 -1.31
CA ASP A 217 -10.78 -1.44 -2.64
C ASP A 217 -12.18 -0.79 -2.56
N GLY A 218 -12.42 0.16 -3.45
CA GLY A 218 -13.70 0.84 -3.63
C GLY A 218 -14.74 -0.11 -4.22
N GLY A 219 -15.98 -0.01 -3.74
CA GLY A 219 -17.09 -0.85 -4.21
C GLY A 219 -17.70 -0.43 -5.55
N GLY A 220 -16.99 0.36 -6.37
CA GLY A 220 -17.50 0.93 -7.61
C GLY A 220 -16.75 0.44 -8.85
N ALA A 221 -17.47 -0.13 -9.80
CA ALA A 221 -17.03 -0.22 -11.18
C ALA A 221 -16.98 1.21 -11.76
N GLY A 222 -15.81 1.64 -12.24
CA GLY A 222 -15.74 2.76 -13.18
C GLY A 222 -14.64 3.80 -12.93
N GLY A 223 -13.76 3.92 -13.93
CA GLY A 223 -13.23 5.13 -14.58
C GLY A 223 -12.81 6.39 -13.79
N GLY A 224 -12.82 6.37 -12.46
CA GLY A 224 -12.50 7.51 -11.60
C GLY A 224 -11.02 7.67 -11.31
N ASP A 225 -10.67 8.82 -10.72
CA ASP A 225 -9.35 9.11 -10.15
C ASP A 225 -8.88 7.96 -9.23
N THR A 226 -7.62 7.55 -9.27
CA THR A 226 -7.04 6.47 -8.45
C THR A 226 -7.36 6.62 -6.95
N MET A 227 -7.61 7.82 -6.43
CA MET A 227 -8.03 8.02 -5.04
C MET A 227 -9.52 7.72 -4.77
N SER A 228 -10.37 7.88 -5.79
CA SER A 228 -11.82 7.65 -5.70
C SER A 228 -12.20 6.15 -5.70
N SER A 229 -11.28 5.29 -6.13
CA SER A 229 -11.46 3.84 -6.20
C SER A 229 -11.04 3.10 -4.93
N PHE A 230 -10.71 3.79 -3.84
CA PHE A 230 -10.34 3.18 -2.57
C PHE A 230 -11.19 3.71 -1.43
N ARG A 231 -11.27 2.90 -0.37
CA ARG A 231 -11.86 3.25 0.91
C ARG A 231 -10.80 3.11 2.01
N VAL A 232 -11.01 3.75 3.14
CA VAL A 232 -10.13 3.61 4.31
C VAL A 232 -10.92 2.97 5.45
N LEU A 233 -10.44 1.83 5.93
CA LEU A 233 -10.95 1.16 7.11
C LEU A 233 -10.12 1.58 8.32
N SER A 234 -10.78 2.12 9.34
CA SER A 234 -10.20 2.46 10.63
C SER A 234 -10.78 1.53 11.68
N VAL A 235 -9.92 0.81 12.41
CA VAL A 235 -10.34 -0.07 13.51
C VAL A 235 -9.94 0.60 14.81
N LEU A 236 -10.90 0.93 15.66
CA LEU A 236 -10.77 1.63 16.92
C LEU A 236 -10.99 0.66 18.10
N TYR A 237 -10.48 1.01 19.27
CA TYR A 237 -10.73 0.33 20.53
C TYR A 237 -11.59 1.22 21.42
N GLU A 238 -12.76 0.76 21.82
CA GLU A 238 -13.62 1.41 22.78
C GLU A 238 -13.45 0.77 24.16
N PRO A 239 -12.82 1.46 25.14
CA PRO A 239 -12.66 0.91 26.48
C PRO A 239 -14.01 0.77 27.19
N ASP A 240 -14.26 -0.38 27.81
CA ASP A 240 -15.43 -0.57 28.67
C ASP A 240 -15.25 0.29 29.93
N ARG A 241 -16.11 1.29 30.10
CA ARG A 241 -16.04 2.24 31.23
C ARG A 241 -16.41 1.61 32.57
N SER A 242 -17.11 0.48 32.55
CA SER A 242 -17.52 -0.26 33.74
C SER A 242 -16.51 -1.35 34.11
N ARG A 243 -15.95 -2.02 33.10
CA ARG A 243 -14.98 -3.12 33.25
C ARG A 243 -13.64 -2.70 32.66
N TYR A 244 -12.82 -2.06 33.49
CA TYR A 244 -11.48 -1.54 33.13
C TYR A 244 -10.46 -2.57 32.60
N GLN A 245 -10.86 -3.83 32.39
CA GLN A 245 -10.01 -4.90 31.86
C GLN A 245 -10.37 -5.29 30.41
N PHE A 246 -11.49 -4.78 29.89
CA PHE A 246 -12.04 -5.15 28.60
C PHE A 246 -12.41 -3.92 27.76
N GLY A 247 -12.69 -4.16 26.49
CA GLY A 247 -13.19 -3.17 25.56
C GLY A 247 -13.80 -3.84 24.33
N MET A 248 -14.23 -3.00 23.39
CA MET A 248 -14.89 -3.42 22.16
C MET A 248 -14.12 -2.88 20.96
N PRO A 249 -13.81 -3.71 19.94
CA PRO A 249 -13.29 -3.20 18.69
C PRO A 249 -14.44 -2.56 17.91
N ARG A 250 -14.18 -1.38 17.35
CA ARG A 250 -15.10 -0.65 16.47
C ARG A 250 -14.46 -0.45 15.12
N ALA A 251 -15.22 -0.53 14.04
CA ALA A 251 -14.73 -0.23 12.71
C ALA A 251 -15.48 0.97 12.11
N CYS A 252 -14.76 1.80 11.36
CA CYS A 252 -15.31 2.88 10.56
C CYS A 252 -14.72 2.81 9.15
N VAL A 253 -15.58 2.92 8.14
CA VAL A 253 -15.16 2.96 6.74
C VAL A 253 -15.36 4.36 6.21
N PHE A 254 -14.28 4.95 5.70
CA PHE A 254 -14.27 6.22 5.02
C PHE A 254 -14.27 6.02 3.52
N ALA A 255 -15.10 6.79 2.83
CA ALA A 255 -15.17 6.81 1.38
C ALA A 255 -15.04 8.26 0.86
N PRO A 256 -14.55 8.43 -0.39
CA PRO A 256 -14.52 9.72 -1.04
C PRO A 256 -15.96 10.17 -1.38
N GLY A 257 -16.31 11.38 -0.96
CA GLY A 257 -17.57 12.05 -1.25
C GLY A 257 -17.56 12.75 -2.61
N SER A 258 -18.76 13.10 -3.09
CA SER A 258 -18.95 13.82 -4.37
C SER A 258 -18.39 15.25 -4.36
N ASP A 259 -18.14 15.81 -3.18
CA ASP A 259 -17.52 17.12 -2.95
C ASP A 259 -15.98 17.07 -2.98
N GLY A 260 -15.39 15.88 -3.17
CA GLY A 260 -13.95 15.65 -3.11
C GLY A 260 -13.40 15.54 -1.69
N GLY A 261 -14.26 15.51 -0.67
CA GLY A 261 -13.90 15.22 0.72
C GLY A 261 -13.95 13.72 1.03
N TRP A 262 -13.57 13.34 2.25
CA TRP A 262 -13.77 11.98 2.76
C TRP A 262 -14.81 12.01 3.87
N HIS A 263 -15.75 11.06 3.85
CA HIS A 263 -16.79 10.91 4.86
C HIS A 263 -16.87 9.48 5.38
N ILE A 264 -17.44 9.30 6.57
CA ILE A 264 -17.79 7.96 7.06
C ILE A 264 -19.00 7.49 6.26
N CYS A 265 -18.87 6.35 5.60
CA CYS A 265 -19.98 5.70 4.90
C CYS A 265 -20.51 4.46 5.66
N TRP A 266 -19.77 3.95 6.64
CA TRP A 266 -20.17 2.80 7.47
C TRP A 266 -19.47 2.79 8.83
N HIS A 267 -20.12 2.28 9.88
CA HIS A 267 -19.50 2.02 11.18
C HIS A 267 -20.19 0.90 11.96
N THR A 268 -19.47 0.26 12.90
CA THR A 268 -19.98 -0.84 13.74
C THR A 268 -20.40 -0.39 15.15
N MET A 269 -20.61 0.91 15.38
CA MET A 269 -20.98 1.43 16.71
C MET A 269 -22.35 0.94 17.19
N ASP A 270 -23.21 0.46 16.27
CA ASP A 270 -24.56 -0.03 16.54
C ASP A 270 -24.68 -1.58 16.45
N ASP A 271 -23.58 -2.28 16.16
CA ASP A 271 -23.56 -3.74 15.98
C ASP A 271 -23.37 -4.49 17.31
N GLU A 272 -23.59 -5.81 17.31
CA GLU A 272 -23.30 -6.66 18.47
C GLU A 272 -21.83 -6.60 18.86
N ASP A 273 -21.61 -6.52 20.18
CA ASP A 273 -20.29 -6.31 20.76
C ASP A 273 -19.46 -7.60 20.81
N VAL A 274 -18.25 -7.54 20.24
CA VAL A 274 -17.20 -8.53 20.52
C VAL A 274 -16.33 -8.00 21.65
N GLU A 275 -16.32 -8.71 22.78
CA GLU A 275 -15.49 -8.34 23.92
C GLU A 275 -14.03 -8.79 23.70
N VAL A 276 -13.10 -7.85 23.85
CA VAL A 276 -11.66 -8.10 23.77
C VAL A 276 -10.98 -7.54 25.03
N PRO A 277 -9.83 -8.08 25.43
CA PRO A 277 -9.15 -7.60 26.63
C PRO A 277 -8.43 -6.28 26.34
N LEU A 278 -7.67 -5.76 27.31
CA LEU A 278 -6.95 -4.49 27.17
C LEU A 278 -6.18 -4.38 25.85
N MET A 279 -6.30 -3.21 25.21
CA MET A 279 -5.63 -2.88 23.95
C MET A 279 -4.12 -3.21 23.95
N GLU A 280 -3.44 -3.07 25.08
CA GLU A 280 -2.00 -3.37 25.20
C GLU A 280 -1.63 -4.83 24.92
N MET A 281 -2.60 -5.74 25.06
CA MET A 281 -2.46 -7.16 24.74
C MET A 281 -2.79 -7.48 23.27
N ILE A 282 -3.32 -6.52 22.52
CA ILE A 282 -3.80 -6.70 21.14
C ILE A 282 -2.76 -6.22 20.14
N HIS A 283 -2.46 -7.08 19.17
CA HIS A 283 -1.33 -6.90 18.26
C HIS A 283 -1.68 -7.28 16.83
N LEU A 284 -1.47 -6.39 15.85
CA LEU A 284 -1.66 -6.73 14.45
C LEU A 284 -0.74 -7.91 14.07
N ALA A 285 -1.35 -9.04 13.72
CA ALA A 285 -0.68 -10.28 13.37
C ALA A 285 -0.57 -10.47 11.86
N GLY A 286 -1.48 -9.89 11.07
CA GLY A 286 -1.40 -9.94 9.62
C GLY A 286 -2.69 -9.53 8.94
N ARG A 287 -2.64 -9.45 7.61
CA ARG A 287 -3.77 -9.14 6.74
C ARG A 287 -3.64 -9.99 5.48
N THR A 288 -4.63 -10.83 5.22
CA THR A 288 -4.63 -11.76 4.08
C THR A 288 -6.04 -12.29 3.82
N ALA A 289 -6.31 -12.78 2.61
CA ALA A 289 -7.59 -13.42 2.25
C ALA A 289 -8.83 -12.56 2.62
N GLY A 290 -8.73 -11.24 2.42
CA GLY A 290 -9.81 -10.28 2.75
C GLY A 290 -10.11 -10.14 4.24
N ARG A 291 -9.18 -10.53 5.12
CA ARG A 291 -9.33 -10.49 6.58
C ARG A 291 -8.12 -9.85 7.24
N VAL A 292 -8.38 -9.15 8.35
CA VAL A 292 -7.34 -8.60 9.23
C VAL A 292 -7.33 -9.37 10.54
N TYR A 293 -6.14 -9.71 11.01
CA TYR A 293 -5.92 -10.56 12.17
C TYR A 293 -5.13 -9.81 13.24
N TRP A 294 -5.64 -9.80 14.47
CA TRP A 294 -4.89 -9.34 15.65
C TRP A 294 -4.72 -10.48 16.64
N GLY A 295 -3.48 -10.75 17.02
CA GLY A 295 -3.16 -11.66 18.10
C GLY A 295 -3.39 -11.02 19.45
N ILE A 296 -3.93 -11.80 20.37
CA ILE A 296 -4.17 -11.43 21.76
C ILE A 296 -3.26 -12.29 22.65
N GLU A 297 -2.68 -11.71 23.71
CA GLU A 297 -1.71 -12.42 24.56
C GLU A 297 -2.29 -13.63 25.30
N ASP A 298 -3.62 -13.75 25.37
CA ASP A 298 -4.33 -14.92 25.91
C ASP A 298 -4.42 -16.11 24.93
N GLY A 299 -4.03 -15.90 23.67
CA GLY A 299 -4.05 -16.91 22.62
C GLY A 299 -5.25 -16.92 21.71
N THR A 300 -6.16 -15.97 21.89
CA THR A 300 -7.22 -15.69 20.94
C THR A 300 -6.69 -14.80 19.81
N VAL A 301 -7.40 -14.84 18.68
CA VAL A 301 -7.14 -14.00 17.52
C VAL A 301 -8.44 -13.27 17.18
N LEU A 302 -8.39 -11.95 17.25
CA LEU A 302 -9.46 -11.10 16.73
C LEU A 302 -9.34 -11.07 15.21
N VAL A 303 -10.44 -11.34 14.52
CA VAL A 303 -10.53 -11.36 13.07
C VAL A 303 -11.57 -10.35 12.61
N LEU A 304 -11.21 -9.50 11.67
CA LEU A 304 -12.13 -8.61 10.97
C LEU A 304 -12.23 -9.03 9.50
N GLU A 305 -13.43 -9.35 9.04
CA GLU A 305 -13.70 -9.58 7.62
C GLU A 305 -13.90 -8.24 6.90
N GLU A 306 -13.11 -7.96 5.86
CA GLU A 306 -13.09 -6.63 5.22
C GLU A 306 -14.34 -6.33 4.39
N SER A 307 -14.96 -7.37 3.83
CA SER A 307 -16.15 -7.23 2.97
C SER A 307 -17.41 -6.92 3.77
N THR A 308 -17.58 -7.56 4.92
CA THR A 308 -18.74 -7.41 5.81
C THR A 308 -18.48 -6.45 6.96
N VAL A 309 -17.21 -6.13 7.24
CA VAL A 309 -16.76 -5.31 8.38
C VAL A 309 -17.22 -5.91 9.71
N LYS A 310 -17.26 -7.25 9.81
CA LYS A 310 -17.66 -7.98 11.02
C LYS A 310 -16.47 -8.53 11.79
N PHE A 311 -16.52 -8.38 13.11
CA PHE A 311 -15.55 -8.95 14.04
C PHE A 311 -15.94 -10.37 14.44
N SER A 312 -14.94 -11.21 14.65
CA SER A 312 -15.09 -12.54 15.24
C SER A 312 -13.83 -12.91 16.03
N LEU A 313 -13.94 -13.89 16.93
CA LEU A 313 -12.83 -14.43 17.69
C LEU A 313 -12.52 -15.85 17.24
N LEU A 314 -11.25 -16.09 16.92
CA LEU A 314 -10.71 -17.41 16.61
C LEU A 314 -9.82 -17.85 17.78
N THR A 315 -9.98 -19.09 18.24
CA THR A 315 -9.07 -19.69 19.23
C THR A 315 -8.16 -20.69 18.54
N PHE A 316 -6.85 -20.54 18.71
CA PHE A 316 -5.92 -21.52 18.15
C PHE A 316 -6.02 -22.89 18.85
N PRO A 317 -5.86 -24.01 18.10
CA PRO A 317 -5.75 -25.35 18.66
C PRO A 317 -4.65 -25.43 19.71
N VAL A 318 -4.76 -26.40 20.64
CA VAL A 318 -3.85 -26.54 21.77
C VAL A 318 -2.38 -26.63 21.34
N GLN A 319 -2.07 -27.33 20.24
CA GLN A 319 -0.70 -27.45 19.72
C GLN A 319 -0.08 -26.11 19.28
N MET A 320 -0.90 -25.14 18.89
CA MET A 320 -0.46 -23.81 18.48
C MET A 320 -0.36 -22.84 19.67
N ARG A 321 -0.75 -23.27 20.88
CA ARG A 321 -0.70 -22.44 22.07
C ARG A 321 0.72 -22.31 22.59
N GLY A 322 1.09 -21.12 23.02
CA GLY A 322 2.37 -20.85 23.67
C GLY A 322 2.44 -19.41 24.14
N PRO A 323 3.63 -18.87 24.47
CA PRO A 323 3.72 -17.47 24.85
C PRO A 323 3.37 -16.58 23.65
N TYR A 324 2.17 -16.01 23.67
CA TYR A 324 1.68 -15.09 22.65
C TYR A 324 2.25 -13.70 22.90
N ARG A 325 3.53 -13.54 22.58
CA ARG A 325 4.15 -12.22 22.56
C ARG A 325 3.81 -11.55 21.23
N ARG A 326 3.76 -10.23 21.21
CA ARG A 326 3.60 -9.40 20.00
C ARG A 326 4.43 -9.84 18.79
N THR A 327 5.59 -10.45 19.01
CA THR A 327 6.55 -10.84 17.96
C THR A 327 6.69 -12.36 17.80
N SER A 328 5.82 -13.16 18.41
CA SER A 328 5.94 -14.63 18.36
C SER A 328 5.22 -15.26 17.18
N PHE A 329 4.23 -14.61 16.57
CA PHE A 329 3.56 -15.14 15.39
C PHE A 329 3.05 -14.07 14.42
N ARG A 330 2.80 -14.48 13.17
CA ARG A 330 2.17 -13.69 12.10
C ARG A 330 1.21 -14.56 11.29
N VAL A 331 0.16 -13.94 10.76
CA VAL A 331 -0.79 -14.57 9.83
C VAL A 331 -0.46 -14.08 8.43
N ILE A 332 -0.24 -15.01 7.50
CA ILE A 332 0.19 -14.69 6.14
C ILE A 332 -0.70 -15.40 5.11
N GLY A 333 -0.71 -14.89 3.89
CA GLY A 333 -1.36 -15.54 2.76
C GLY A 333 -0.43 -16.53 2.07
N SER A 334 -1.03 -17.56 1.50
CA SER A 334 -0.43 -18.40 0.47
C SER A 334 -1.43 -18.53 -0.66
N SER A 335 -1.02 -18.22 -1.88
CA SER A 335 -1.80 -18.56 -3.06
C SER A 335 -1.26 -19.88 -3.58
N VAL A 336 -2.06 -20.94 -3.48
CA VAL A 336 -1.75 -22.24 -4.09
C VAL A 336 -2.95 -22.56 -4.98
N ASP A 337 -2.69 -22.80 -6.26
CA ASP A 337 -3.73 -23.13 -7.27
C ASP A 337 -4.86 -22.08 -7.39
N GLY A 338 -4.57 -20.81 -7.09
CA GLY A 338 -5.55 -19.72 -7.17
C GLY A 338 -6.50 -19.62 -5.97
N GLU A 339 -6.34 -20.46 -4.95
CA GLU A 339 -7.04 -20.32 -3.66
C GLU A 339 -6.20 -19.50 -2.67
N ASP A 340 -6.82 -18.49 -2.08
CA ASP A 340 -6.24 -17.73 -0.98
C ASP A 340 -6.30 -18.57 0.31
N ARG A 341 -5.17 -19.18 0.65
CA ARG A 341 -4.99 -19.95 1.89
C ARG A 341 -4.35 -19.09 2.97
N VAL A 342 -4.73 -19.37 4.21
CA VAL A 342 -4.17 -18.72 5.39
C VAL A 342 -3.14 -19.64 6.03
N ARG A 343 -1.94 -19.11 6.26
CA ARG A 343 -0.89 -19.77 7.04
C ARG A 343 -0.57 -18.96 8.30
N VAL A 344 -0.11 -19.64 9.33
CA VAL A 344 0.38 -19.01 10.56
C VAL A 344 1.85 -19.35 10.71
N VAL A 345 2.69 -18.32 10.74
CA VAL A 345 4.10 -18.46 11.06
C VAL A 345 4.28 -18.18 12.54
N ARG A 346 4.99 -19.05 13.24
CA ARG A 346 5.24 -18.93 14.67
C ARG A 346 6.70 -19.22 15.00
N VAL A 347 7.24 -18.50 15.97
CA VAL A 347 8.49 -18.85 16.63
C VAL A 347 8.19 -19.47 17.99
N HIS A 348 8.70 -20.67 18.21
CA HIS A 348 8.55 -21.39 19.47
C HIS A 348 9.89 -22.02 19.87
N GLY A 349 10.44 -21.62 21.02
CA GLY A 349 11.78 -22.05 21.41
C GLY A 349 12.82 -21.58 20.38
N GLU A 350 13.57 -22.52 19.82
CA GLU A 350 14.57 -22.29 18.76
C GLU A 350 14.01 -22.50 17.35
N ASP A 351 12.74 -22.90 17.22
CA ASP A 351 12.14 -23.30 15.95
C ASP A 351 11.25 -22.21 15.35
N LEU A 352 11.28 -22.12 14.02
CA LEU A 352 10.29 -21.42 13.22
C LEU A 352 9.35 -22.46 12.59
N GLU A 353 8.08 -22.39 12.96
CA GLU A 353 7.03 -23.29 12.49
C GLU A 353 6.08 -22.56 11.53
N VAL A 354 5.67 -23.24 10.47
CA VAL A 354 4.62 -22.77 9.55
C VAL A 354 3.45 -23.73 9.60
N PHE A 355 2.32 -23.21 10.06
CA PHE A 355 1.06 -23.94 10.11
C PHE A 355 0.20 -23.59 8.90
N GLY A 356 -0.43 -24.61 8.32
CA GLY A 356 -1.46 -24.48 7.30
C GLY A 356 -2.73 -25.22 7.70
N GLN A 357 -3.83 -24.90 7.05
CA GLN A 357 -5.10 -25.61 7.21
C GLN A 357 -5.25 -26.69 6.15
N LEU A 358 -5.63 -27.90 6.56
CA LEU A 358 -6.06 -28.96 5.66
C LEU A 358 -7.38 -28.58 5.00
N LEU A 359 -7.49 -28.77 3.69
CA LEU A 359 -8.66 -28.41 2.89
C LEU A 359 -9.93 -29.14 3.33
N ASP A 360 -9.79 -30.43 3.64
CA ASP A 360 -10.94 -31.31 3.89
C ASP A 360 -11.50 -31.16 5.31
N SER A 361 -10.63 -30.88 6.29
CA SER A 361 -10.98 -30.85 7.72
C SER A 361 -10.93 -29.46 8.36
N GLY A 362 -10.26 -28.48 7.73
CA GLY A 362 -9.95 -27.18 8.35
C GLY A 362 -8.97 -27.27 9.53
N GLU A 363 -8.37 -28.44 9.76
CA GLU A 363 -7.45 -28.66 10.87
C GLU A 363 -6.09 -28.01 10.60
N TRP A 364 -5.52 -27.41 11.64
CA TRP A 364 -4.19 -26.82 11.58
C TRP A 364 -3.09 -27.85 11.78
N VAL A 365 -2.21 -27.97 10.80
CA VAL A 365 -1.05 -28.86 10.80
C VAL A 365 0.24 -28.08 10.56
N VAL A 366 1.35 -28.55 11.13
CA VAL A 366 2.67 -28.02 10.81
C VAL A 366 3.03 -28.48 9.40
N GLU A 367 3.07 -27.55 8.46
CA GLU A 367 3.51 -27.82 7.09
C GLU A 367 5.03 -27.94 7.03
N LYS A 368 5.73 -27.04 7.75
CA LYS A 368 7.18 -26.91 7.73
C LYS A 368 7.71 -26.41 9.07
N SER A 369 8.92 -26.81 9.41
CA SER A 369 9.64 -26.33 10.58
C SER A 369 11.14 -26.26 10.29
N VAL A 370 11.82 -25.29 10.89
CA VAL A 370 13.28 -25.14 10.80
C VAL A 370 13.85 -24.68 12.14
N ALA A 371 14.90 -25.37 12.60
CA ALA A 371 15.67 -24.98 13.77
C ALA A 371 16.54 -23.78 13.42
N LEU A 372 16.20 -22.60 13.94
CA LEU A 372 16.83 -21.34 13.57
C LEU A 372 18.31 -21.31 13.92
N ARG A 373 18.68 -21.89 15.05
CA ARG A 373 20.06 -21.92 15.53
C ARG A 373 20.99 -22.65 14.57
N ASP A 374 20.57 -23.83 14.11
CA ASP A 374 21.36 -24.68 13.22
C ASP A 374 21.37 -24.13 11.79
N ALA A 375 20.20 -23.71 11.29
CA ALA A 375 20.07 -23.16 9.95
C ALA A 375 20.92 -21.89 9.75
N THR A 376 21.01 -21.04 10.79
CA THR A 376 21.73 -19.76 10.70
C THR A 376 23.23 -19.84 11.02
N ALA A 377 23.75 -21.00 11.43
CA ALA A 377 25.14 -21.15 11.86
C ALA A 377 26.18 -20.79 10.79
N GLY A 378 25.82 -20.89 9.50
CA GLY A 378 26.67 -20.52 8.36
C GLY A 378 26.60 -19.04 7.96
N LEU A 379 25.71 -18.24 8.56
CA LEU A 379 25.50 -16.85 8.16
C LEU A 379 26.54 -15.90 8.75
N SER A 380 26.81 -14.82 8.03
CA SER A 380 27.78 -13.81 8.45
C SER A 380 27.36 -13.10 9.74
N GLY A 381 28.27 -13.00 10.71
CA GLY A 381 27.99 -12.34 11.99
C GLY A 381 27.15 -13.14 12.98
N TRP A 382 26.97 -14.44 12.73
CA TRP A 382 26.39 -15.38 13.70
C TRP A 382 27.20 -15.43 15.00
N ASP A 383 26.52 -15.65 16.13
CA ASP A 383 27.09 -15.76 17.47
C ASP A 383 26.39 -16.89 18.22
N TYR A 384 27.17 -17.71 18.96
CA TYR A 384 26.66 -18.86 19.70
C TYR A 384 25.67 -18.50 20.82
N ARG A 385 25.61 -17.23 21.22
CA ARG A 385 24.67 -16.70 22.23
C ARG A 385 23.31 -16.34 21.65
N PHE A 386 23.16 -16.33 20.33
CA PHE A 386 21.85 -16.14 19.72
C PHE A 386 20.93 -17.32 20.05
N PHE A 387 19.64 -17.05 20.14
CA PHE A 387 18.58 -18.04 20.36
C PHE A 387 18.57 -18.68 21.76
N TRP A 388 19.24 -18.09 22.76
CA TRP A 388 19.00 -18.44 24.16
C TRP A 388 17.58 -18.04 24.59
N LEU A 389 17.06 -16.99 23.98
CA LEU A 389 15.67 -16.60 24.02
C LEU A 389 15.04 -16.79 22.63
N PRO A 390 13.72 -17.05 22.55
CA PRO A 390 13.02 -17.17 21.28
C PRO A 390 13.24 -15.95 20.39
N ALA A 391 13.54 -16.20 19.11
CA ALA A 391 13.67 -15.15 18.11
C ALA A 391 12.36 -14.36 17.96
N ARG A 392 12.48 -13.16 17.38
CA ARG A 392 11.37 -12.23 17.22
C ARG A 392 11.10 -12.00 15.75
N ILE A 393 9.84 -12.18 15.35
CA ILE A 393 9.40 -11.82 14.02
C ILE A 393 9.33 -10.29 13.92
N VAL A 394 10.11 -9.73 12.99
CA VAL A 394 10.16 -8.30 12.69
C VAL A 394 9.09 -7.95 11.67
N THR A 395 9.06 -8.69 10.55
CA THR A 395 8.05 -8.58 9.50
C THR A 395 7.84 -9.92 8.83
N ALA A 396 6.68 -10.13 8.22
CA ALA A 396 6.37 -11.33 7.45
C ALA A 396 5.68 -10.91 6.15
N GLY A 397 6.19 -11.44 5.03
CA GLY A 397 5.52 -11.43 3.75
C GLY A 397 4.90 -12.81 3.47
N ASN A 398 4.23 -12.94 2.33
CA ASN A 398 3.59 -14.20 1.94
C ASN A 398 4.59 -15.33 1.63
N THR A 399 5.83 -14.97 1.25
CA THR A 399 6.87 -15.93 0.84
C THR A 399 8.07 -15.95 1.78
N PHE A 400 8.14 -15.05 2.76
CA PHE A 400 9.31 -14.91 3.63
C PHE A 400 8.95 -14.34 4.99
N VAL A 401 9.84 -14.55 5.97
CA VAL A 401 9.74 -13.96 7.30
C VAL A 401 11.09 -13.39 7.67
N VAL A 402 11.13 -12.17 8.20
CA VAL A 402 12.34 -11.54 8.72
C VAL A 402 12.33 -11.63 10.24
N LEU A 403 13.42 -12.13 10.80
CA LEU A 403 13.59 -12.36 12.22
C LEU A 403 14.83 -11.66 12.75
N THR A 404 14.86 -11.50 14.07
CA THR A 404 16.06 -11.14 14.82
C THR A 404 16.12 -11.98 16.10
N PRO A 405 17.31 -12.41 16.54
CA PRO A 405 17.51 -12.91 17.89
C PRO A 405 17.06 -11.87 18.92
N ALA A 406 16.65 -12.29 20.11
CA ALA A 406 16.18 -11.36 21.14
C ALA A 406 17.34 -10.59 21.79
N GLU A 407 18.55 -11.15 21.74
CA GLU A 407 19.76 -10.65 22.40
C GLU A 407 20.41 -9.50 21.64
N LYS A 408 20.25 -9.47 20.31
CA LYS A 408 20.90 -8.49 19.44
C LYS A 408 20.07 -8.26 18.19
N ILE A 409 20.14 -7.03 17.70
CA ILE A 409 19.66 -6.68 16.36
C ILE A 409 20.61 -7.35 15.35
N TRP A 410 20.17 -8.47 14.79
CA TRP A 410 20.84 -9.20 13.73
C TRP A 410 19.75 -9.80 12.84
N LEU A 411 19.45 -9.11 11.74
CA LEU A 411 18.34 -9.44 10.86
C LEU A 411 18.73 -10.54 9.90
N PHE A 412 17.86 -11.53 9.78
CA PHE A 412 17.93 -12.57 8.76
C PHE A 412 16.51 -12.90 8.30
N SER A 413 16.38 -13.47 7.11
CA SER A 413 15.11 -13.89 6.56
C SER A 413 15.09 -15.39 6.30
N VAL A 414 13.93 -16.01 6.49
CA VAL A 414 13.64 -17.38 6.07
C VAL A 414 12.68 -17.34 4.89
N GLU A 415 13.03 -18.01 3.80
CA GLU A 415 12.13 -18.24 2.67
C GLU A 415 11.17 -19.39 3.02
N LEU A 416 9.86 -19.14 2.95
CA LEU A 416 8.85 -20.07 3.46
C LEU A 416 8.64 -21.30 2.55
N GLU A 417 9.08 -21.22 1.31
CA GLU A 417 8.99 -22.34 0.37
C GLU A 417 10.14 -23.35 0.58
N THR A 418 11.37 -22.87 0.72
CA THR A 418 12.56 -23.72 0.82
C THR A 418 13.01 -23.94 2.27
N MET A 419 12.57 -23.10 3.19
CA MET A 419 13.10 -22.96 4.55
C MET A 419 14.59 -22.57 4.60
N GLU A 420 15.11 -22.01 3.50
CA GLU A 420 16.46 -21.49 3.45
C GLU A 420 16.56 -20.14 4.17
N VAL A 421 17.72 -19.90 4.78
CA VAL A 421 18.00 -18.69 5.55
C VAL A 421 19.07 -17.83 4.87
N GLU A 422 18.89 -16.52 4.92
CA GLU A 422 19.86 -15.56 4.39
C GLU A 422 19.87 -14.25 5.22
N ASN A 423 20.96 -13.49 5.16
CA ASN A 423 21.06 -12.19 5.83
C ASN A 423 21.56 -11.03 4.96
N GLU A 424 21.76 -11.23 3.65
CA GLU A 424 22.31 -10.19 2.75
C GLU A 424 21.24 -9.39 1.99
N HIS A 425 20.03 -9.96 1.86
CA HIS A 425 18.92 -9.35 1.15
C HIS A 425 18.55 -7.97 1.71
N VAL A 426 18.05 -7.07 0.87
CA VAL A 426 17.74 -5.68 1.26
C VAL A 426 16.73 -5.59 2.41
N ARG A 427 15.79 -6.54 2.49
CA ARG A 427 14.81 -6.69 3.59
C ARG A 427 15.45 -6.88 4.96
N ASN A 428 16.69 -7.37 5.02
CA ASN A 428 17.45 -7.60 6.25
C ASN A 428 18.28 -6.38 6.67
N ARG A 429 18.09 -5.21 6.02
CA ARG A 429 18.79 -3.97 6.35
C ARG A 429 17.99 -3.03 7.25
N ASN A 430 16.68 -3.19 7.30
CA ASN A 430 15.78 -2.26 7.97
C ASN A 430 14.92 -3.00 9.00
N ILE A 431 14.94 -2.52 10.25
CA ILE A 431 14.07 -3.03 11.30
C ILE A 431 12.69 -2.41 11.12
N GLY A 432 11.69 -3.19 10.73
CA GLY A 432 10.31 -2.75 10.67
C GLY A 432 9.54 -3.25 9.46
N PRO A 433 8.27 -2.85 9.32
CA PRO A 433 7.44 -3.25 8.20
C PRO A 433 7.92 -2.64 6.88
N SER A 434 7.65 -3.35 5.80
CA SER A 434 7.83 -2.89 4.43
C SER A 434 6.48 -2.79 3.74
N TYR A 435 6.24 -1.68 3.05
CA TYR A 435 4.98 -1.38 2.38
C TYR A 435 5.18 -1.39 0.86
N PRO A 436 4.64 -2.38 0.13
CA PRO A 436 4.75 -2.43 -1.33
C PRO A 436 3.96 -1.29 -1.97
N CYS A 437 4.54 -0.67 -3.00
CA CYS A 437 3.89 0.36 -3.78
C CYS A 437 4.02 0.05 -5.27
N ALA A 438 2.89 -0.05 -5.95
CA ALA A 438 2.80 -0.24 -7.40
C ALA A 438 2.79 1.10 -8.13
N LEU A 439 2.96 1.06 -9.46
CA LEU A 439 2.78 2.24 -10.29
C LEU A 439 1.30 2.65 -10.34
N PRO A 440 0.98 3.96 -10.41
CA PRO A 440 -0.39 4.43 -10.49
C PRO A 440 -1.05 3.98 -11.80
N TRP A 441 -2.31 3.57 -11.68
CA TRP A 441 -3.15 3.22 -12.81
C TRP A 441 -4.54 3.86 -12.70
N PRO A 442 -5.13 4.38 -13.79
CA PRO A 442 -4.55 4.53 -15.13
C PRO A 442 -3.32 5.45 -15.12
N PRO A 443 -2.40 5.32 -16.09
CA PRO A 443 -1.17 6.10 -16.09
C PRO A 443 -1.50 7.59 -16.11
N LEU A 444 -1.16 8.31 -15.03
CA LEU A 444 -1.27 9.76 -14.98
C LEU A 444 -0.09 10.37 -15.74
N LEU A 445 -0.08 10.13 -17.05
CA LEU A 445 0.89 10.73 -17.95
C LEU A 445 0.52 12.20 -18.11
N ARG A 446 1.06 13.04 -17.21
CA ARG A 446 1.37 14.41 -17.60
C ARG A 446 2.42 14.29 -18.67
N ALA A 447 2.01 14.33 -19.93
CA ALA A 447 2.92 14.41 -21.05
C ALA A 447 3.95 15.48 -20.71
N CYS A 448 5.23 15.12 -20.70
CA CYS A 448 6.31 16.08 -20.74
C CYS A 448 6.13 16.85 -22.06
N VAL A 449 5.37 17.93 -22.02
CA VAL A 449 5.46 18.96 -23.04
C VAL A 449 6.88 19.47 -22.87
N ARG A 450 7.82 18.94 -23.67
CA ARG A 450 9.07 19.62 -23.93
C ARG A 450 8.66 21.06 -24.23
N ARG A 451 9.05 22.00 -23.36
CA ARG A 451 9.05 23.42 -23.71
C ARG A 451 9.86 23.50 -24.99
N GLY A 452 9.18 23.54 -26.12
CA GLY A 452 9.78 23.92 -27.37
C GLY A 452 10.18 25.37 -27.21
N ASP A 453 11.48 25.61 -27.33
CA ASP A 453 12.14 26.87 -27.68
C ASP A 453 11.20 28.08 -27.78
N ASP A 454 11.03 28.79 -26.66
CA ASP A 454 10.63 30.19 -26.66
C ASP A 454 11.83 31.05 -27.06
N ASP A 455 12.31 30.88 -28.29
CA ASP A 455 13.30 31.76 -28.95
C ASP A 455 12.73 32.25 -30.28
N ALA A 456 11.55 32.87 -30.23
CA ALA A 456 10.96 33.57 -31.38
C ALA A 456 10.00 34.70 -30.98
N VAL A 457 10.28 35.45 -29.90
CA VAL A 457 9.61 36.75 -29.67
C VAL A 457 10.62 37.81 -29.20
N VAL A 458 11.72 37.96 -29.94
CA VAL A 458 12.57 39.16 -29.89
C VAL A 458 12.75 39.68 -31.31
N SER A 459 11.77 40.43 -31.81
CA SER A 459 11.94 41.49 -32.81
C SER A 459 10.59 41.95 -33.37
N LYS A 460 9.85 42.77 -32.62
CA LYS A 460 8.89 43.75 -33.16
C LYS A 460 8.29 44.62 -32.05
N ARG A 461 9.15 45.37 -31.35
CA ARG A 461 8.73 46.55 -30.58
C ARG A 461 9.89 47.53 -30.40
N ARG A 462 10.42 48.01 -31.53
CA ARG A 462 11.22 49.25 -31.60
C ARG A 462 10.85 49.98 -32.87
N GLN A 463 9.75 50.71 -32.82
CA GLN A 463 9.49 51.94 -33.59
C GLN A 463 8.11 52.46 -33.20
N ARG A 464 8.07 53.27 -32.16
CA ARG A 464 7.10 54.37 -31.93
C ARG A 464 7.41 55.01 -30.58
N HIS A 465 8.49 55.79 -30.55
CA HIS A 465 8.62 56.99 -29.72
C HIS A 465 9.85 57.77 -30.19
N SER A 466 9.65 58.57 -31.23
CA SER A 466 10.41 59.80 -31.46
C SER A 466 9.59 60.67 -32.39
N LYS A 467 8.90 61.65 -31.80
CA LYS A 467 8.57 62.94 -32.40
C LYS A 467 7.99 63.80 -31.28
N GLY A 468 8.89 64.49 -30.58
CA GLY A 468 8.61 65.74 -29.92
C GLY A 468 9.09 66.89 -30.81
N THR A 469 8.15 67.80 -31.09
CA THR A 469 8.29 69.27 -31.07
C THR A 469 9.04 70.01 -32.20
N THR A 470 8.56 71.25 -32.46
CA THR A 470 9.01 72.36 -33.35
C THR A 470 8.64 72.21 -34.84
N VAL A 471 7.99 73.17 -35.51
CA VAL A 471 7.73 74.62 -35.32
C VAL A 471 6.26 74.92 -35.61
#